data_AF-A0A9N9H6Y8-F1
#
_entry.id   AF-A0A9N9H6Y8-F1
#
_cell.length_a   1.000
_cell.length_b   1.000
_cell.length_c   1.000
_cell.angle_alpha   90.00
_cell.angle_beta   90.00
_cell.angle_gamma   90.00
#
_symmetry.space_group_name_H-M   'P 1'
#
loop_
_entity.id
_entity.type
_entity.pdbx_description
1 polymer ?
#
loop_
_entity_poly.entity_id
_entity_poly.type
_entity_poly.pdbx_seq_one_letter_code
_entity_poly.pdbx_strand_id
1 'polypeptide(L)'
;MPKKSQRKKRQQQLDFKKPKLKVGKKKTLPSNHTNISFKSKAIILPNQSITEDKSHELTNSRNLTLNDLVTQLRHYSANVRKDALLGLKDLFNRYPQILPASLSLVINTIVRLLVDEDATLRRILLSFMNEFIPILSENDFRPYLPLLIIYTCSAMTHIHEDIRTDAIKFMDIWLNLAPDVVTIGFWKKILPNYVSLLGSDMSLGQTGMPGVGTSSLTFLNPRSQIVSQE
;
A
#
# COMPACT_ATOMS: atom_id res chain seq x y z
N MET A 1 85.88 8.82 21.98
CA MET A 1 85.13 10.10 21.90
C MET A 1 83.70 9.89 22.43
N PRO A 2 83.29 10.50 23.56
CA PRO A 2 82.00 10.20 24.16
C PRO A 2 80.85 10.93 23.47
N LYS A 3 79.80 10.16 23.12
CA LYS A 3 78.55 10.62 22.49
C LYS A 3 77.74 11.45 23.49
N LYS A 4 77.39 12.70 23.13
CA LYS A 4 76.51 13.55 23.96
C LYS A 4 75.18 12.83 24.24
N SER A 5 74.78 12.78 25.52
CA SER A 5 73.66 11.97 26.01
C SER A 5 72.30 12.42 25.46
N GLN A 6 71.41 11.45 25.19
CA GLN A 6 70.04 11.70 24.70
C GLN A 6 69.19 12.54 25.66
N ARG A 7 69.52 12.54 26.96
CA ARG A 7 68.88 13.39 27.98
C ARG A 7 69.03 14.88 27.67
N LYS A 8 70.21 15.32 27.20
CA LYS A 8 70.46 16.72 26.84
C LYS A 8 69.72 17.15 25.56
N LYS A 9 69.41 16.21 24.66
CA LYS A 9 68.59 16.45 23.46
C LYS A 9 67.09 16.58 23.75
N ARG A 10 66.57 15.89 24.76
CA ARG A 10 65.15 16.04 25.19
C ARG A 10 64.92 17.37 25.91
N GLN A 11 65.88 17.84 26.71
CA GLN A 11 65.84 19.16 27.35
C GLN A 11 65.95 20.34 26.37
N GLN A 12 66.49 20.12 25.17
CA GLN A 12 66.54 21.10 24.08
C GLN A 12 65.31 21.07 23.17
N GLN A 13 64.33 20.20 23.43
CA GLN A 13 63.02 20.37 22.80
C GLN A 13 62.31 21.50 23.51
N LEU A 14 62.59 22.73 23.06
CA LEU A 14 61.96 23.95 23.54
C LEU A 14 60.45 23.73 23.67
N ASP A 15 59.89 23.94 24.86
CA ASP A 15 58.45 23.78 25.16
C ASP A 15 57.58 24.60 24.20
N PHE A 16 58.13 25.68 23.63
CA PHE A 16 57.50 26.52 22.61
C PHE A 16 58.21 26.37 21.27
N LYS A 17 57.63 25.56 20.37
CA LYS A 17 58.08 25.45 18.98
C LYS A 17 57.26 26.38 18.10
N LYS A 18 57.83 27.53 17.72
CA LYS A 18 57.20 28.44 16.76
C LYS A 18 57.19 27.77 15.36
N PRO A 19 56.02 27.60 14.72
CA PRO A 19 55.96 27.03 13.37
C PRO A 19 56.67 27.97 12.39
N LYS A 20 57.54 27.40 11.54
CA LYS A 20 58.22 28.17 10.49
C LYS A 20 57.19 28.79 9.55
N LEU A 21 57.33 30.08 9.26
CA LEU A 21 56.45 30.82 8.37
C LEU A 21 56.49 30.16 6.98
N LYS A 22 55.37 29.62 6.51
CA LYS A 22 55.25 29.06 5.15
C LYS A 22 54.61 30.14 4.28
N VAL A 23 55.39 30.68 3.34
CA VAL A 23 54.90 31.63 2.32
C VAL A 23 53.74 31.01 1.54
N GLY A 24 52.68 31.81 1.29
CA GLY A 24 51.47 31.39 0.57
C GLY A 24 50.37 30.72 1.42
N LYS A 25 50.58 30.44 2.72
CA LYS A 25 49.53 29.90 3.61
C LYS A 25 48.96 30.98 4.52
N LYS A 26 47.66 30.89 4.84
CA LYS A 26 47.00 31.80 5.80
C LYS A 26 47.75 31.76 7.13
N LYS A 27 47.94 32.94 7.73
CA LYS A 27 48.58 33.11 9.03
C LYS A 27 47.89 32.22 10.06
N THR A 28 48.65 31.39 10.76
CA THR A 28 48.11 30.55 11.83
C THR A 28 47.62 31.42 12.98
N LEU A 29 46.50 31.04 13.58
CA LEU A 29 45.98 31.70 14.78
C LEU A 29 47.04 31.64 15.91
N PRO A 30 47.10 32.67 16.77
CA PRO A 30 48.08 32.70 17.86
C PRO A 30 47.84 31.55 18.85
N SER A 31 48.89 31.15 19.58
CA SER A 31 48.83 30.00 20.50
C SER A 31 47.80 30.17 21.63
N ASN A 32 47.44 31.41 21.95
CA ASN A 32 46.48 31.75 23.00
C ASN A 32 45.06 31.98 22.42
N HIS A 33 44.83 31.60 21.15
CA HIS A 33 43.54 31.79 20.49
C HIS A 33 42.54 30.75 21.00
N THR A 34 41.55 31.21 21.75
CA THR A 34 40.39 30.41 22.13
C THR A 34 39.42 30.34 20.96
N ASN A 35 39.22 29.14 20.42
CA ASN A 35 38.25 28.93 19.36
C ASN A 35 36.83 28.88 19.94
N ILE A 36 36.02 29.89 19.65
CA ILE A 36 34.62 30.02 20.07
C ILE A 36 33.61 29.48 19.04
N SER A 37 34.07 28.79 18.00
CA SER A 37 33.18 28.14 17.03
C SER A 37 32.60 26.87 17.63
N PHE A 38 31.35 26.94 18.07
CA PHE A 38 30.54 25.77 18.39
C PHE A 38 29.43 25.64 17.35
N LYS A 39 29.04 24.39 17.06
CA LYS A 39 27.89 24.07 16.23
C LYS A 39 26.89 23.33 17.09
N SER A 40 25.75 23.93 17.33
CA SER A 40 24.61 23.24 17.93
C SER A 40 23.66 22.78 16.83
N LYS A 41 23.07 21.59 17.02
CA LYS A 41 21.95 21.09 16.21
C LYS A 41 20.80 20.79 17.15
N ALA A 42 19.60 21.23 16.78
CA ALA A 42 18.40 20.88 17.52
C ALA A 42 18.02 19.41 17.25
N ILE A 43 17.55 18.73 18.29
CA ILE A 43 16.93 17.41 18.15
C ILE A 43 15.47 17.63 17.80
N ILE A 44 15.03 17.10 16.66
CA ILE A 44 13.62 17.10 16.27
C ILE A 44 13.04 15.76 16.73
N LEU A 45 12.14 15.82 17.71
CA LEU A 45 11.38 14.65 18.14
C LEU A 45 10.14 14.51 17.25
N PRO A 46 9.73 13.29 16.89
CA PRO A 46 8.45 13.09 16.20
C PRO A 46 7.30 13.47 17.13
N ASN A 47 6.30 14.17 16.59
CA ASN A 47 5.09 14.53 17.33
C ASN A 47 4.33 13.27 17.73
N GLN A 48 3.80 13.24 18.95
CA GLN A 48 2.97 12.16 19.45
C GLN A 48 1.51 12.62 19.44
N SER A 49 0.59 11.77 18.96
CA SER A 49 -0.84 12.12 18.81
C SER A 49 -1.54 12.55 20.11
N ILE A 50 -0.95 12.30 21.27
CA ILE A 50 -1.50 12.69 22.59
C ILE A 50 -1.50 14.22 22.77
N THR A 51 -0.58 14.93 22.12
CA THR A 51 -0.44 16.39 22.23
C THR A 51 -1.15 17.16 21.13
N GLU A 52 -1.78 16.47 20.17
CA GLU A 52 -2.50 17.13 19.08
C GLU A 52 -3.92 17.47 19.52
N ASP A 53 -4.25 18.77 19.49
CA ASP A 53 -5.61 19.24 19.78
C ASP A 53 -6.52 18.98 18.57
N LYS A 54 -7.29 17.89 18.66
CA LYS A 54 -8.26 17.47 17.63
C LYS A 54 -9.67 18.02 17.86
N SER A 55 -9.84 18.99 18.77
CA SER A 55 -11.16 19.53 19.13
C SER A 55 -11.91 20.17 17.95
N HIS A 56 -11.18 20.67 16.95
CA HIS A 56 -11.73 21.29 15.75
C HIS A 56 -11.90 20.34 14.56
N GLU A 57 -11.47 19.09 14.67
CA GLU A 57 -11.46 18.13 13.57
C GLU A 57 -12.60 17.11 13.67
N LEU A 58 -13.10 16.67 12.51
CA LEU A 58 -14.14 15.65 12.43
C LEU A 58 -13.53 14.29 12.75
N THR A 59 -13.88 13.76 13.92
CA THR A 59 -13.32 12.51 14.45
C THR A 59 -14.40 11.45 14.67
N ASN A 60 -13.98 10.19 14.62
CA ASN A 60 -14.84 9.05 14.95
C ASN A 60 -15.00 8.88 16.48
N SER A 61 -15.74 7.86 16.92
CA SER A 61 -15.91 7.51 18.34
C SER A 61 -14.61 7.29 19.13
N ARG A 62 -13.49 7.01 18.45
CA ARG A 62 -12.16 6.79 19.03
C ARG A 62 -11.24 8.01 18.89
N ASN A 63 -11.77 9.20 18.58
CA ASN A 63 -11.01 10.43 18.34
C ASN A 63 -9.95 10.32 17.21
N LEU A 64 -10.23 9.49 16.20
CA LEU A 64 -9.38 9.36 15.02
C LEU A 64 -9.94 10.17 13.86
N THR A 65 -9.06 10.86 13.15
CA THR A 65 -9.38 11.66 11.98
C THR A 65 -9.47 10.78 10.73
N LEU A 66 -10.02 11.30 9.63
CA LEU A 66 -10.04 10.59 8.36
C LEU A 66 -8.63 10.21 7.89
N ASN A 67 -7.65 11.11 8.06
CA ASN A 67 -6.25 10.86 7.67
C ASN A 67 -5.60 9.77 8.54
N ASP A 68 -5.89 9.76 9.84
CA ASP A 68 -5.42 8.70 10.75
C ASP A 68 -5.95 7.33 10.30
N LEU A 69 -7.26 7.25 10.03
CA LEU A 69 -7.93 6.03 9.58
C LEU A 69 -7.38 5.54 8.24
N VAL A 70 -7.23 6.44 7.27
CA VAL A 70 -6.63 6.14 5.96
C VAL A 70 -5.21 5.59 6.09
N THR A 71 -4.43 6.12 7.03
CA THR A 71 -3.07 5.63 7.30
C THR A 71 -3.10 4.24 7.92
N GLN A 72 -4.02 4.01 8.87
CA GLN A 72 -4.21 2.71 9.53
C GLN A 72 -4.71 1.62 8.57
N LEU A 73 -5.49 1.97 7.54
CA LEU A 73 -5.89 1.02 6.48
C LEU A 73 -4.70 0.47 5.68
N ARG A 74 -3.54 1.13 5.72
CA ARG A 74 -2.29 0.66 5.07
C ARG A 74 -1.38 -0.12 6.00
N HIS A 75 -1.79 -0.31 7.26
CA HIS A 75 -0.97 -0.95 8.27
C HIS A 75 -0.80 -2.45 7.99
N TYR A 76 0.34 -3.03 8.37
CA TYR A 76 0.62 -4.46 8.13
C TYR A 76 -0.29 -5.40 8.93
N SER A 77 -0.71 -4.98 10.13
CA SER A 77 -1.61 -5.76 10.99
C SER A 77 -3.05 -5.72 10.48
N ALA A 78 -3.62 -6.90 10.19
CA ALA A 78 -5.00 -7.04 9.77
C ALA A 78 -6.01 -6.49 10.79
N ASN A 79 -5.75 -6.66 12.10
CA ASN A 79 -6.64 -6.14 13.14
C ASN A 79 -6.72 -4.61 13.11
N VAL A 80 -5.57 -3.94 12.92
CA VAL A 80 -5.53 -2.48 12.79
C VAL A 80 -6.29 -2.02 11.55
N ARG A 81 -6.15 -2.72 10.41
CA ARG A 81 -6.91 -2.39 9.20
C ARG A 81 -8.42 -2.59 9.38
N LYS A 82 -8.85 -3.66 10.08
CA LYS A 82 -10.28 -3.91 10.39
C LYS A 82 -10.85 -2.82 11.27
N ASP A 83 -10.16 -2.48 12.36
CA ASP A 83 -10.55 -1.40 13.27
C ASP A 83 -10.65 -0.07 12.53
N ALA A 84 -9.70 0.21 11.62
CA ALA A 84 -9.71 1.41 10.81
C ALA A 84 -10.90 1.45 9.83
N LEU A 85 -11.24 0.32 9.20
CA LEU A 85 -12.38 0.24 8.27
C LEU A 85 -13.72 0.41 9.01
N LEU A 86 -13.85 -0.18 10.20
CA LEU A 86 -15.02 0.04 11.07
C LEU A 86 -15.08 1.48 11.59
N GLY A 87 -13.92 2.06 11.93
CA GLY A 87 -13.81 3.46 12.33
C GLY A 87 -14.16 4.42 11.20
N LEU A 88 -13.88 4.05 9.95
CA LEU A 88 -14.25 4.81 8.76
C LEU A 88 -15.76 4.76 8.51
N LYS A 89 -16.38 3.58 8.70
CA LYS A 89 -17.84 3.42 8.68
C LYS A 89 -18.53 4.29 9.73
N ASP A 90 -18.03 4.28 10.97
CA ASP A 90 -18.54 5.13 12.06
C ASP A 90 -18.41 6.62 11.72
N LEU A 91 -17.26 7.04 11.17
CA LEU A 91 -17.02 8.42 10.77
C LEU A 91 -18.03 8.91 9.71
N PHE A 92 -18.26 8.11 8.66
CA PHE A 92 -19.20 8.50 7.60
C PHE A 92 -20.66 8.42 8.02
N ASN A 93 -21.00 7.53 8.95
CA ASN A 93 -22.35 7.51 9.53
C ASN A 93 -22.61 8.74 10.41
N ARG A 94 -21.59 9.24 11.11
CA ARG A 94 -21.69 10.49 11.89
C ARG A 94 -21.67 11.74 11.00
N TYR A 95 -20.85 11.74 9.95
CA TYR A 95 -20.66 12.89 9.07
C TYR A 95 -20.75 12.49 7.58
N PRO A 96 -21.96 12.23 7.04
CA PRO A 96 -22.14 11.77 5.67
C PRO A 96 -21.58 12.73 4.60
N GLN A 97 -21.58 14.03 4.90
CA GLN A 97 -21.14 15.09 4.00
C GLN A 97 -19.66 15.01 3.61
N ILE A 98 -18.84 14.33 4.43
CA ILE A 98 -17.39 14.19 4.18
C ILE A 98 -17.13 13.18 3.06
N LEU A 99 -18.02 12.20 2.88
CA LEU A 99 -17.77 11.08 1.97
C LEU A 99 -17.59 11.53 0.51
N PRO A 100 -18.48 12.36 -0.10
CA PRO A 100 -18.27 12.82 -1.47
C PRO A 100 -16.98 13.64 -1.62
N ALA A 101 -16.66 14.51 -0.65
CA ALA A 101 -15.48 15.36 -0.68
C ALA A 101 -14.16 14.56 -0.57
N SER A 102 -14.19 13.41 0.11
CA SER A 102 -13.01 12.56 0.37
C SER A 102 -12.99 11.29 -0.48
N LEU A 103 -13.92 11.13 -1.43
CA LEU A 103 -14.14 9.89 -2.17
C LEU A 103 -12.86 9.39 -2.87
N SER A 104 -12.12 10.29 -3.52
CA SER A 104 -10.84 9.95 -4.17
C SER A 104 -9.85 9.31 -3.20
N LEU A 105 -9.68 9.90 -2.01
CA LEU A 105 -8.75 9.41 -0.99
C LEU A 105 -9.21 8.04 -0.45
N VAL A 106 -10.50 7.90 -0.20
CA VAL A 106 -11.12 6.67 0.31
C VAL A 106 -10.99 5.53 -0.70
N ILE A 107 -11.36 5.75 -1.97
CA ILE A 107 -11.28 4.69 -2.99
C ILE A 107 -9.82 4.26 -3.22
N ASN A 108 -8.88 5.19 -3.34
CA ASN A 108 -7.47 4.86 -3.53
C ASN A 108 -6.85 4.06 -2.37
N THR A 109 -7.44 4.16 -1.18
CA THR A 109 -6.96 3.42 -0.01
C THR A 109 -7.61 2.06 0.09
N ILE A 110 -8.92 2.01 -0.13
CA ILE A 110 -9.73 0.80 -0.02
C ILE A 110 -9.53 -0.16 -1.20
N VAL A 111 -9.16 0.31 -2.40
CA VAL A 111 -8.99 -0.55 -3.58
C VAL A 111 -8.01 -1.71 -3.33
N ARG A 112 -6.98 -1.52 -2.51
CA ARG A 112 -6.04 -2.59 -2.15
C ARG A 112 -6.62 -3.63 -1.20
N LEU A 113 -7.63 -3.24 -0.42
CA LEU A 113 -8.32 -4.15 0.51
C LEU A 113 -9.20 -5.17 -0.24
N LEU A 114 -9.48 -4.97 -1.54
CA LEU A 114 -10.14 -5.97 -2.39
C LEU A 114 -9.32 -7.27 -2.50
N VAL A 115 -7.99 -7.17 -2.40
CA VAL A 115 -7.04 -8.29 -2.51
C VAL A 115 -6.36 -8.56 -1.16
N ASP A 116 -6.98 -8.14 -0.03
CA ASP A 116 -6.42 -8.39 1.30
C ASP A 116 -6.42 -9.90 1.60
N GLU A 117 -5.39 -10.38 2.28
CA GLU A 117 -5.28 -11.79 2.69
C GLU A 117 -6.35 -12.17 3.72
N ASP A 118 -6.81 -11.21 4.53
CA ASP A 118 -7.79 -11.48 5.59
C ASP A 118 -9.24 -11.47 5.06
N ALA A 119 -9.88 -12.65 5.07
CA ALA A 119 -11.26 -12.82 4.61
C ALA A 119 -12.29 -11.99 5.39
N THR A 120 -12.07 -11.79 6.69
CA THR A 120 -13.02 -11.01 7.50
C THR A 120 -12.97 -9.53 7.13
N LEU A 121 -11.79 -9.01 6.79
CA LEU A 121 -11.61 -7.66 6.29
C LEU A 121 -12.34 -7.48 4.96
N ARG A 122 -12.16 -8.40 4.00
CA ARG A 122 -12.86 -8.35 2.70
C ARG A 122 -14.38 -8.37 2.87
N ARG A 123 -14.90 -9.15 3.82
CA ARG A 123 -16.33 -9.18 4.16
C ARG A 123 -16.82 -7.85 4.75
N ILE A 124 -16.07 -7.25 5.67
CA ILE A 124 -16.40 -5.92 6.23
C ILE A 124 -16.39 -4.88 5.11
N LEU A 125 -15.44 -4.98 4.19
CA LEU A 125 -15.35 -4.11 3.02
C LEU A 125 -16.55 -4.26 2.09
N LEU A 126 -16.99 -5.48 1.79
CA LEU A 126 -18.22 -5.71 1.02
C LEU A 126 -19.42 -5.04 1.70
N SER A 127 -19.56 -5.18 3.02
CA SER A 127 -20.63 -4.51 3.77
C SER A 127 -20.52 -2.99 3.70
N PHE A 128 -19.31 -2.45 3.83
CA PHE A 128 -19.04 -1.01 3.71
C PHE A 128 -19.45 -0.49 2.32
N MET A 129 -19.02 -1.16 1.26
CA MET A 129 -19.35 -0.76 -0.12
C MET A 129 -20.86 -0.80 -0.40
N ASN A 130 -21.55 -1.85 0.04
CA ASN A 130 -23.00 -1.95 -0.13
C ASN A 130 -23.78 -0.86 0.64
N GLU A 131 -23.25 -0.36 1.75
CA GLU A 131 -23.88 0.70 2.53
C GLU A 131 -23.66 2.08 1.93
N PHE A 132 -22.44 2.38 1.47
CA PHE A 132 -22.07 3.73 1.03
C PHE A 132 -22.22 3.99 -0.46
N ILE A 133 -22.13 2.97 -1.33
CA ILE A 133 -22.31 3.16 -2.78
C ILE A 133 -23.70 3.68 -3.13
N PRO A 134 -24.81 3.15 -2.57
CA PRO A 134 -26.15 3.67 -2.88
C PRO A 134 -26.38 5.13 -2.46
N ILE A 135 -25.58 5.63 -1.52
CA ILE A 135 -25.66 7.02 -1.03
C ILE A 135 -24.95 7.99 -2.00
N LEU A 136 -24.02 7.48 -2.81
CA LEU A 136 -23.24 8.28 -3.75
C LEU A 136 -23.96 8.42 -5.08
N SER A 137 -23.80 9.60 -5.70
CA SER A 137 -24.25 9.82 -7.07
C SER A 137 -23.45 8.93 -8.02
N GLU A 138 -24.14 8.27 -8.96
CA GLU A 138 -23.51 7.45 -9.99
C GLU A 138 -22.44 8.23 -10.77
N ASN A 139 -22.70 9.52 -11.05
CA ASN A 139 -21.79 10.39 -11.78
C ASN A 139 -20.48 10.65 -11.03
N ASP A 140 -20.55 10.74 -9.70
CA ASP A 140 -19.37 10.99 -8.86
C ASP A 140 -18.53 9.72 -8.71
N PHE A 141 -19.16 8.55 -8.72
CA PHE A 141 -18.48 7.27 -8.57
C PHE A 141 -17.90 6.73 -9.88
N ARG A 142 -18.55 7.00 -11.02
CA ARG A 142 -18.16 6.52 -12.36
C ARG A 142 -16.66 6.67 -12.69
N PRO A 143 -15.97 7.79 -12.40
CA PRO A 143 -14.54 7.95 -12.68
C PRO A 143 -13.63 6.92 -11.99
N TYR A 144 -14.08 6.35 -10.86
CA TYR A 144 -13.30 5.42 -10.05
C TYR A 144 -13.49 3.95 -10.46
N LEU A 145 -14.57 3.63 -11.18
CA LEU A 145 -14.88 2.26 -11.61
C LEU A 145 -13.77 1.57 -12.41
N PRO A 146 -13.11 2.23 -13.39
CA PRO A 146 -11.98 1.61 -14.11
C PRO A 146 -10.89 1.05 -13.17
N LEU A 147 -10.55 1.79 -12.11
CA LEU A 147 -9.55 1.38 -11.13
C LEU A 147 -10.05 0.17 -10.32
N LEU A 148 -11.29 0.23 -9.83
CA LEU A 148 -11.91 -0.84 -9.05
C LEU A 148 -12.05 -2.14 -9.86
N ILE A 149 -12.46 -2.03 -11.13
CA ILE A 149 -12.59 -3.17 -12.05
C ILE A 149 -11.24 -3.83 -12.29
N ILE A 150 -10.17 -3.07 -12.49
CA ILE A 150 -8.82 -3.64 -12.71
C ILE A 150 -8.35 -4.43 -11.48
N TYR A 151 -8.53 -3.89 -10.28
CA TYR A 151 -8.18 -4.61 -9.05
C TYR A 151 -9.06 -5.84 -8.83
N THR A 152 -10.35 -5.75 -9.17
CA THR A 152 -11.27 -6.89 -9.09
C THR A 152 -10.86 -7.99 -10.08
N CYS A 153 -10.48 -7.64 -11.31
CA CYS A 153 -9.91 -8.59 -12.28
C CYS A 153 -8.65 -9.26 -11.74
N SER A 154 -7.76 -8.51 -11.09
CA SER A 154 -6.57 -9.07 -10.44
C SER A 154 -6.94 -10.02 -9.29
N ALA A 155 -7.98 -9.71 -8.52
CA ALA A 155 -8.48 -10.56 -7.45
C ALA A 155 -9.12 -11.86 -7.99
N MET A 156 -9.80 -11.80 -9.14
CA MET A 156 -10.39 -12.97 -9.81
C MET A 156 -9.34 -13.98 -10.29
N THR A 157 -8.11 -13.55 -10.60
CA THR A 157 -7.01 -14.44 -10.98
C THR A 157 -6.01 -14.65 -9.83
N HIS A 158 -6.41 -14.38 -8.58
CA HIS A 158 -5.53 -14.50 -7.42
C HIS A 158 -5.19 -15.96 -7.09
N ILE A 159 -4.02 -16.20 -6.49
CA ILE A 159 -3.58 -17.56 -6.12
C ILE A 159 -4.50 -18.22 -5.10
N HIS A 160 -5.04 -17.43 -4.16
CA HIS A 160 -5.96 -17.91 -3.13
C HIS A 160 -7.42 -17.85 -3.61
N GLU A 161 -8.13 -18.96 -3.42
CA GLU A 161 -9.50 -19.17 -3.91
C GLU A 161 -10.56 -18.35 -3.16
N ASP A 162 -10.34 -18.12 -1.88
CA ASP A 162 -11.19 -17.26 -1.05
C ASP A 162 -11.20 -15.81 -1.57
N ILE A 163 -10.06 -15.29 -2.04
CA ILE A 163 -9.98 -13.97 -2.68
C ILE A 163 -10.70 -13.99 -4.03
N ARG A 164 -10.53 -15.06 -4.83
CA ARG A 164 -11.20 -15.20 -6.13
C ARG A 164 -12.73 -15.19 -6.00
N THR A 165 -13.26 -15.93 -5.02
CA THR A 165 -14.71 -16.02 -4.78
C THR A 165 -15.28 -14.71 -4.24
N ASP A 166 -14.56 -13.99 -3.38
CA ASP A 166 -14.97 -12.67 -2.92
C ASP A 166 -14.91 -11.60 -4.02
N ALA A 167 -13.96 -11.71 -4.96
CA ALA A 167 -13.85 -10.80 -6.11
C ALA A 167 -15.12 -10.74 -6.95
N ILE A 168 -15.81 -11.88 -7.12
CA ILE A 168 -17.06 -11.96 -7.87
C ILE A 168 -18.15 -11.09 -7.21
N LYS A 169 -18.19 -11.08 -5.86
CA LYS A 169 -19.16 -10.27 -5.09
C LYS A 169 -18.90 -8.77 -5.29
N PHE A 170 -17.64 -8.36 -5.38
CA PHE A 170 -17.30 -6.98 -5.72
C PHE A 170 -17.70 -6.64 -7.17
N MET A 171 -17.50 -7.56 -8.12
CA MET A 171 -17.90 -7.33 -9.51
C MET A 171 -19.41 -7.13 -9.65
N ASP A 172 -20.22 -7.84 -8.87
CA ASP A 172 -21.68 -7.66 -8.83
C ASP A 172 -22.06 -6.23 -8.42
N ILE A 173 -21.37 -5.66 -7.41
CA ILE A 173 -21.57 -4.26 -7.02
C ILE A 173 -21.29 -3.29 -8.18
N TRP A 174 -20.23 -3.51 -8.94
CA TRP A 174 -19.87 -2.66 -10.08
C TRP A 174 -20.89 -2.76 -11.23
N LEU A 175 -21.38 -3.98 -11.49
CA LEU A 175 -22.41 -4.26 -12.49
C LEU A 175 -23.74 -3.60 -12.13
N ASN A 176 -24.12 -3.61 -10.85
CA ASN A 176 -25.34 -2.97 -10.37
C ASN A 176 -25.27 -1.43 -10.45
N LEU A 177 -24.07 -0.85 -10.32
CA LEU A 177 -23.90 0.60 -10.33
C LEU A 177 -23.80 1.21 -11.73
N ALA A 178 -22.95 0.66 -12.60
CA ALA A 178 -22.76 1.17 -13.97
C ALA A 178 -22.46 0.02 -14.94
N PRO A 179 -23.49 -0.71 -15.39
CA PRO A 179 -23.30 -1.89 -16.24
C PRO A 179 -22.68 -1.55 -17.60
N ASP A 180 -22.90 -0.33 -18.10
CA ASP A 180 -22.32 0.18 -19.35
C ASP A 180 -20.79 0.21 -19.30
N VAL A 181 -20.21 0.67 -18.19
CA VAL A 181 -18.75 0.73 -18.01
C VAL A 181 -18.14 -0.67 -18.07
N VAL A 182 -18.78 -1.63 -17.40
CA VAL A 182 -18.31 -3.01 -17.33
C VAL A 182 -18.45 -3.72 -18.68
N THR A 183 -19.63 -3.64 -19.30
CA THR A 183 -19.98 -4.39 -20.52
C THR A 183 -19.32 -3.82 -21.78
N ILE A 184 -19.25 -2.50 -21.93
CA ILE A 184 -18.69 -1.87 -23.13
C ILE A 184 -17.16 -1.75 -23.01
N GLY A 185 -16.68 -1.35 -21.83
CA GLY A 185 -15.26 -1.03 -21.63
C GLY A 185 -14.38 -2.24 -21.30
N PHE A 186 -14.82 -3.09 -20.37
CA PHE A 186 -13.95 -4.08 -19.72
C PHE A 186 -14.32 -5.54 -19.99
N TRP A 187 -15.45 -5.81 -20.64
CA TRP A 187 -15.98 -7.16 -20.85
C TRP A 187 -14.97 -8.14 -21.44
N LYS A 188 -14.19 -7.71 -22.44
CA LYS A 188 -13.14 -8.55 -23.07
C LYS A 188 -12.08 -9.03 -22.09
N LYS A 189 -11.80 -8.28 -21.02
CA LYS A 189 -10.84 -8.64 -19.96
C LYS A 189 -11.50 -9.46 -18.85
N ILE A 190 -12.77 -9.17 -18.55
CA ILE A 190 -13.52 -9.80 -17.46
C ILE A 190 -13.98 -11.22 -17.82
N LEU A 191 -14.47 -11.43 -19.05
CA LEU A 191 -15.04 -12.70 -19.49
C LEU A 191 -14.06 -13.89 -19.36
N PRO A 192 -12.79 -13.81 -19.80
CA PRO A 192 -11.85 -14.90 -19.61
C PRO A 192 -11.63 -15.27 -18.14
N ASN A 193 -11.65 -14.27 -17.24
CA ASN A 193 -11.49 -14.51 -15.81
C ASN A 193 -12.68 -15.30 -15.25
N TYR A 194 -13.91 -14.97 -15.64
CA TYR A 194 -15.09 -15.74 -15.26
C TYR A 194 -15.06 -17.18 -15.78
N VAL A 195 -14.69 -17.37 -17.06
CA VAL A 195 -14.56 -18.72 -17.64
C VAL A 195 -13.50 -19.53 -16.91
N SER A 196 -12.37 -18.92 -16.56
CA SER A 196 -11.30 -19.56 -15.79
C SER A 196 -11.77 -19.98 -14.39
N LEU A 197 -12.60 -19.16 -13.74
CA LEU A 197 -13.17 -19.48 -12.43
C LEU A 197 -14.16 -20.65 -12.50
N LEU A 198 -15.01 -20.68 -13.52
CA LEU A 198 -15.94 -21.79 -13.74
C LEU A 198 -15.23 -23.09 -14.14
N GLY A 199 -14.11 -22.98 -14.88
CA GLY A 199 -13.35 -24.14 -15.34
C GLY A 199 -12.42 -24.75 -14.29
N SER A 200 -12.02 -24.00 -13.26
CA SER A 200 -11.07 -24.47 -12.24
C SER A 200 -11.69 -25.53 -11.30
N ASP A 201 -13.00 -25.48 -11.06
CA ASP A 201 -13.72 -26.49 -10.27
C ASP A 201 -13.74 -27.88 -10.93
N MET A 202 -13.56 -27.96 -12.26
CA MET A 202 -13.58 -29.24 -12.98
C MET A 202 -12.27 -30.03 -12.85
N SER A 203 -11.18 -29.39 -12.37
CA SER A 203 -9.88 -30.05 -12.20
C SER A 203 -9.65 -30.62 -10.80
N LEU A 204 -10.42 -30.20 -9.79
CA LEU A 204 -10.20 -30.59 -8.39
C LEU A 204 -10.98 -31.84 -7.96
N GLY A 205 -11.67 -32.51 -8.90
CA GLY A 205 -12.44 -33.74 -8.65
C GLY A 205 -11.71 -35.07 -8.94
N GLN A 206 -10.46 -35.05 -9.44
CA GLN A 206 -9.71 -36.28 -9.73
C GLN A 206 -8.57 -36.51 -8.72
N THR A 207 -8.94 -36.84 -7.49
CA THR A 207 -8.06 -37.63 -6.60
C THR A 207 -8.85 -38.83 -6.07
N GLY A 208 -8.98 -39.86 -6.91
CA GLY A 208 -9.62 -41.11 -6.54
C GLY A 208 -9.73 -42.10 -7.69
N MET A 209 -8.71 -42.97 -7.83
CA MET A 209 -8.71 -44.27 -8.53
C MET A 209 -8.83 -44.28 -10.08
N PRO A 210 -8.09 -45.19 -10.77
CA PRO A 210 -8.19 -45.35 -12.22
C PRO A 210 -9.30 -46.36 -12.56
N GLY A 211 -10.26 -45.97 -13.40
CA GLY A 211 -11.22 -46.93 -13.93
C GLY A 211 -12.45 -46.31 -14.59
N VAL A 212 -12.44 -46.35 -15.92
CA VAL A 212 -13.62 -46.45 -16.81
C VAL A 212 -14.46 -45.18 -17.01
N GLY A 213 -14.50 -44.73 -18.28
CA GLY A 213 -15.61 -43.95 -18.84
C GLY A 213 -15.31 -42.50 -19.19
N THR A 214 -14.37 -42.25 -20.11
CA THR A 214 -14.19 -40.92 -20.72
C THR A 214 -15.35 -40.61 -21.67
N SER A 215 -16.39 -39.96 -21.15
CA SER A 215 -17.35 -39.22 -21.96
C SER A 215 -16.68 -37.97 -22.52
N SER A 216 -16.52 -37.97 -23.83
CA SER A 216 -15.92 -36.90 -24.63
C SER A 216 -16.73 -35.60 -24.54
N LEU A 217 -16.09 -34.47 -24.24
CA LEU A 217 -16.55 -33.17 -24.72
C LEU A 217 -15.37 -32.31 -25.19
N THR A 218 -15.60 -31.72 -26.36
CA THR A 218 -14.65 -31.20 -27.34
C THR A 218 -14.07 -29.85 -26.97
N PHE A 219 -12.73 -29.73 -27.00
CA PHE A 219 -12.03 -28.46 -27.03
C PHE A 219 -12.19 -27.81 -28.42
N LEU A 220 -13.00 -26.76 -28.51
CA LEU A 220 -12.99 -25.85 -29.65
C LEU A 220 -11.74 -24.98 -29.58
N ASN A 221 -10.67 -25.42 -30.25
CA ASN A 221 -9.49 -24.62 -30.50
C ASN A 221 -9.64 -23.91 -31.87
N PRO A 222 -9.83 -22.58 -31.94
CA PRO A 222 -10.16 -21.90 -33.19
C PRO A 222 -8.96 -21.64 -34.11
N ARG A 223 -7.85 -22.40 -34.04
CA ARG A 223 -6.63 -22.04 -34.78
C ARG A 223 -5.72 -23.13 -35.36
N SER A 224 -6.14 -24.38 -35.50
CA SER A 224 -5.34 -25.37 -36.22
C SER A 224 -5.99 -25.78 -37.55
N GLN A 225 -5.49 -25.23 -38.65
CA GLN A 225 -5.69 -25.78 -39.99
C GLN A 225 -5.04 -27.17 -40.06
N ILE A 226 -5.81 -28.20 -40.41
CA ILE A 226 -5.28 -29.54 -40.70
C ILE A 226 -5.02 -29.60 -42.20
N VAL A 227 -3.74 -29.56 -42.58
CA VAL A 227 -3.28 -30.02 -43.89
C VAL A 227 -3.41 -31.54 -43.89
N SER A 228 -4.17 -32.07 -44.84
CA SER A 228 -4.27 -33.51 -45.12
C SER A 228 -3.19 -33.87 -46.15
N GLN A 229 -2.34 -34.84 -45.84
CA GLN A 229 -1.63 -35.63 -46.84
C GLN A 229 -1.80 -37.11 -46.51
N GLU A 230 -1.96 -37.88 -47.60
CA GLU A 230 -2.28 -39.31 -47.70
C GLU A 230 -1.30 -40.24 -46.99
#